data_AF-A0A7X6ZE30-F1
#
_entry.id   AF-A0A7X6ZE30-F1
#
_cell.length_a   1.000
_cell.length_b   1.000
_cell.length_c   1.000
_cell.angle_alpha   90.00
_cell.angle_beta   90.00
_cell.angle_gamma   90.00
#
_symmetry.space_group_name_H-M   'P 1'
#
loop_
_entity.id
_entity.type
_entity.pdbx_description
1 polymer ?
#
loop_
_entity_poly.entity_id
_entity_poly.type
_entity_poly.pdbx_seq_one_letter_code
_entity_poly.pdbx_strand_id
1 'polypeptide(L)'
;MNKALVRTTNNYNGSQGKNRMSRDSSNSTAEIKFDFGPCPRSVDEVYSLGIKLQYFIGGLYVELTDFRQGSAKKFYKEQVMKQLAIKEEIQSLANDNLNQLLAYFYENGGPVIEPPVSEQTAREIQPFFARIADNTLKEIESIKEAARETSDEEIVKMIDMNVKEMYTAMSKLLNTVKEVSEAFENLAALNS
;
A
#
# COMPACT_ATOMS: atom_id res chain seq x y z
N MET A 1 -50.93 -75.24 -23.16
CA MET A 1 -50.62 -73.91 -23.72
C MET A 1 -49.59 -73.26 -22.81
N ASN A 2 -48.29 -73.37 -23.09
CA ASN A 2 -47.47 -72.51 -23.96
C ASN A 2 -47.01 -71.16 -23.32
N LYS A 3 -45.67 -71.05 -23.21
CA LYS A 3 -44.79 -69.85 -23.21
C LYS A 3 -44.69 -69.02 -21.91
N ALA A 4 -43.53 -68.99 -21.24
CA ALA A 4 -42.27 -68.24 -21.52
C ALA A 4 -42.39 -66.77 -21.07
N LEU A 5 -41.61 -66.23 -20.12
CA LEU A 5 -40.15 -65.96 -20.08
C LEU A 5 -39.71 -64.90 -21.12
N VAL A 6 -38.71 -64.09 -20.70
CA VAL A 6 -37.87 -63.12 -21.46
C VAL A 6 -38.45 -61.68 -21.47
N ARG A 7 -37.85 -60.69 -20.76
CA ARG A 7 -36.71 -59.82 -21.16
C ARG A 7 -36.87 -59.32 -22.62
N THR A 8 -36.69 -58.06 -23.00
CA THR A 8 -35.40 -57.37 -23.17
C THR A 8 -35.70 -55.96 -23.74
N THR A 9 -35.00 -54.94 -23.22
CA THR A 9 -34.41 -53.74 -23.85
C THR A 9 -35.03 -53.05 -25.08
N ASN A 10 -35.14 -51.72 -25.01
CA ASN A 10 -34.28 -50.75 -25.74
C ASN A 10 -34.51 -49.34 -25.13
N ASN A 11 -33.53 -48.73 -24.46
CA ASN A 11 -32.48 -47.83 -25.00
C ASN A 11 -33.03 -46.67 -25.84
N TYR A 12 -32.98 -45.45 -25.30
CA TYR A 12 -32.28 -44.32 -25.95
C TYR A 12 -31.96 -43.18 -24.97
N ASN A 13 -30.77 -42.63 -25.17
CA ASN A 13 -29.99 -41.68 -24.38
C ASN A 13 -30.68 -40.36 -23.99
N GLY A 14 -30.36 -39.87 -22.79
CA GLY A 14 -30.55 -38.47 -22.38
C GLY A 14 -29.50 -38.08 -21.35
N SER A 15 -28.46 -37.38 -21.81
CA SER A 15 -27.20 -37.08 -21.12
C SER A 15 -27.37 -36.44 -19.73
N GLN A 16 -26.47 -36.83 -18.82
CA GLN A 16 -26.20 -36.14 -17.57
C GLN A 16 -25.63 -34.74 -17.87
N GLY A 17 -26.43 -33.69 -17.63
CA GLY A 17 -25.96 -32.32 -17.49
C GLY A 17 -25.87 -31.93 -16.02
N LYS A 18 -24.86 -32.42 -15.30
CA LYS A 18 -24.50 -31.86 -14.00
C LYS A 18 -23.97 -30.45 -14.26
N ASN A 19 -24.81 -29.44 -14.08
CA ASN A 19 -24.39 -28.05 -13.97
C ASN A 19 -23.56 -27.88 -12.69
N ARG A 20 -22.31 -28.31 -12.76
CA ARG A 20 -21.23 -27.77 -11.93
C ARG A 20 -21.07 -26.33 -12.41
N MET A 21 -21.70 -25.39 -11.71
CA MET A 21 -21.19 -24.03 -11.71
C MET A 21 -19.76 -24.15 -11.18
N SER A 22 -18.82 -24.08 -12.12
CA SER A 22 -17.41 -23.81 -11.84
C SER A 22 -17.44 -22.50 -11.07
N ARG A 23 -17.26 -22.62 -9.75
CA ARG A 23 -16.88 -21.49 -8.93
C ARG A 23 -15.44 -21.25 -9.33
N ASP A 24 -15.27 -20.50 -10.42
CA ASP A 24 -14.00 -19.92 -10.78
C ASP A 24 -13.61 -19.05 -9.59
N SER A 25 -12.85 -19.66 -8.69
CA SER A 25 -12.03 -18.99 -7.71
C SER A 25 -10.85 -18.40 -8.47
N SER A 26 -11.14 -17.49 -9.40
CA SER A 26 -10.24 -16.41 -9.71
C SER A 26 -10.18 -15.56 -8.44
N ASN A 27 -9.29 -15.97 -7.52
CA ASN A 27 -8.58 -15.02 -6.69
C ASN A 27 -7.85 -14.11 -7.68
N SER A 28 -8.58 -13.14 -8.22
CA SER A 28 -7.99 -11.94 -8.77
C SER A 28 -7.42 -11.24 -7.55
N THR A 29 -6.18 -11.60 -7.20
CA THR A 29 -5.29 -10.67 -6.53
C THR A 29 -5.20 -9.50 -7.49
N ALA A 30 -6.10 -8.53 -7.34
CA ALA A 30 -5.96 -7.25 -7.99
C ALA A 30 -4.56 -6.77 -7.60
N GLU A 31 -3.65 -6.69 -8.58
CA GLU A 31 -2.33 -6.10 -8.34
C GLU A 31 -2.59 -4.73 -7.74
N ILE A 32 -2.25 -4.57 -6.47
CA ILE A 32 -2.35 -3.27 -5.80
C ILE A 32 -1.22 -2.44 -6.38
N LYS A 33 -1.50 -1.79 -7.52
CA LYS A 33 -0.57 -0.84 -8.11
C LYS A 33 -0.60 0.42 -7.26
N PHE A 34 0.49 0.65 -6.53
CA PHE A 34 0.64 1.89 -5.77
C PHE A 34 0.96 3.05 -6.72
N ASP A 35 0.31 4.17 -6.49
CA ASP A 35 0.58 5.42 -7.20
C ASP A 35 0.87 6.51 -6.18
N PHE A 36 2.08 7.08 -6.27
CA PHE A 36 2.51 8.20 -5.45
C PHE A 36 1.79 9.51 -5.83
N GLY A 37 1.27 9.61 -7.06
CA GLY A 37 0.61 10.81 -7.55
C GLY A 37 1.57 11.99 -7.78
N PRO A 38 1.05 13.23 -7.79
CA PRO A 38 1.86 14.43 -7.93
C PRO A 38 2.72 14.68 -6.69
N CYS A 39 3.79 15.46 -6.87
CA CYS A 39 4.66 15.90 -5.79
C CYS A 39 3.84 16.69 -4.75
N PRO A 40 3.89 16.29 -3.46
CA PRO A 40 3.15 16.97 -2.40
C PRO A 40 3.50 18.45 -2.30
N ARG A 41 2.46 19.26 -2.17
CA ARG A 41 2.55 20.71 -2.08
C ARG A 41 2.29 21.27 -0.70
N SER A 42 1.84 20.43 0.22
CA SER A 42 1.49 20.79 1.60
C SER A 42 1.83 19.64 2.56
N VAL A 43 1.87 19.96 3.85
CA VAL A 43 2.06 18.97 4.93
C VAL A 43 0.96 17.89 4.89
N ASP A 44 -0.29 18.29 4.63
CA ASP A 44 -1.42 17.37 4.54
C ASP A 44 -1.27 16.35 3.39
N GLU A 45 -0.78 16.82 2.23
CA GLU A 45 -0.51 15.94 1.09
C GLU A 45 0.63 14.95 1.39
N VAL A 46 1.65 15.38 2.16
CA VAL A 46 2.74 14.49 2.63
C VAL A 46 2.20 13.40 3.55
N TYR A 47 1.39 13.76 4.55
CA TYR A 47 0.82 12.76 5.47
C TYR A 47 -0.20 11.86 4.78
N SER A 48 -1.01 12.40 3.86
CA SER A 48 -1.90 11.61 3.01
C SER A 48 -1.13 10.58 2.18
N LEU A 49 0.01 10.97 1.60
CA LEU A 49 0.92 10.04 0.92
C LEU A 49 1.45 8.97 1.88
N GLY A 50 1.88 9.39 3.08
CA GLY A 50 2.34 8.48 4.14
C GLY A 50 1.31 7.41 4.47
N ILE A 51 0.06 7.79 4.74
CA ILE A 51 -1.04 6.87 5.04
C ILE A 51 -1.27 5.87 3.89
N LYS A 52 -1.29 6.35 2.65
CA LYS A 52 -1.45 5.47 1.47
C LYS A 52 -0.32 4.44 1.42
N LEU A 53 0.92 4.86 1.64
CA LEU A 53 2.07 3.96 1.59
C LEU A 53 2.01 2.88 2.69
N GLN A 54 1.62 3.25 3.91
CA GLN A 54 1.45 2.27 5.00
C GLN A 54 0.37 1.23 4.66
N TYR A 55 -0.73 1.64 4.00
CA TYR A 55 -1.72 0.68 3.49
C TYR A 55 -1.15 -0.25 2.42
N PHE A 56 -0.33 0.27 1.50
CA PHE A 56 0.31 -0.55 0.48
C PHE A 56 1.28 -1.57 1.07
N ILE A 57 2.16 -1.14 1.98
CA ILE A 57 3.11 -2.04 2.66
C ILE A 57 2.36 -3.08 3.52
N GLY A 58 1.30 -2.65 4.22
CA GLY A 58 0.42 -3.57 4.94
C GLY A 58 -0.21 -4.61 4.01
N GLY A 59 -0.65 -4.21 2.82
CA GLY A 59 -1.15 -5.10 1.77
C GLY A 59 -0.08 -6.11 1.33
N LEU A 60 1.16 -5.66 1.11
CA LEU A 60 2.29 -6.54 0.78
C LEU A 60 2.53 -7.58 1.88
N TYR A 61 2.51 -7.19 3.16
CA TYR A 61 2.66 -8.15 4.25
C TYR A 61 1.49 -9.14 4.33
N VAL A 62 0.26 -8.73 4.02
CA VAL A 62 -0.87 -9.65 3.87
C VAL A 62 -0.61 -10.66 2.76
N GLU A 63 -0.17 -10.23 1.58
CA GLU A 63 0.16 -11.14 0.47
C GLU A 63 1.26 -12.13 0.85
N LEU A 64 2.28 -11.71 1.60
CA LEU A 64 3.33 -12.61 2.09
C LEU A 64 2.80 -13.66 3.07
N THR A 65 1.68 -13.40 3.77
CA THR A 65 1.05 -14.41 4.64
C THR A 65 0.42 -15.58 3.87
N ASP A 66 0.12 -15.41 2.58
CA ASP A 66 -0.54 -16.44 1.77
C ASP A 66 0.42 -17.57 1.38
N PHE A 67 1.71 -17.27 1.25
CA PHE A 67 2.75 -18.24 0.89
C PHE A 67 3.52 -18.80 2.09
N ARG A 68 3.18 -18.38 3.32
CA ARG A 68 3.87 -18.74 4.56
C ARG A 68 2.95 -19.52 5.51
N GLN A 69 3.53 -20.41 6.32
CA GLN A 69 2.80 -21.20 7.33
C GLN A 69 3.40 -21.03 8.73
N GLY A 70 2.65 -21.40 9.75
CA GLY A 70 3.14 -21.44 11.14
C GLY A 70 3.58 -20.07 11.67
N SER A 71 4.78 -20.01 12.24
CA SER A 71 5.35 -18.81 12.87
C SER A 71 5.52 -17.65 11.88
N ALA A 72 5.93 -17.91 10.64
CA ALA A 72 6.09 -16.89 9.60
C ALA A 72 4.78 -16.15 9.29
N LYS A 73 3.65 -16.88 9.26
CA LYS A 73 2.33 -16.27 9.08
C LYS A 73 1.95 -15.35 10.26
N LYS A 74 2.31 -15.73 11.49
CA LYS A 74 2.08 -14.88 12.67
C LYS A 74 2.95 -13.63 12.61
N PHE A 75 4.22 -13.77 12.23
CA PHE A 75 5.17 -12.68 12.06
C PHE A 75 4.64 -11.60 11.10
N TYR A 76 4.21 -11.97 9.89
CA TYR A 76 3.68 -10.96 8.95
C TYR A 76 2.38 -10.32 9.42
N LYS A 77 1.51 -11.04 10.16
CA LYS A 77 0.33 -10.41 10.78
C LYS A 77 0.74 -9.33 11.79
N GLU A 78 1.79 -9.57 12.58
CA GLU A 78 2.33 -8.56 13.49
C GLU A 78 2.87 -7.35 12.71
N GLN A 79 3.51 -7.57 11.56
CA GLN A 79 3.95 -6.48 10.69
C GLN A 79 2.79 -5.68 10.10
N VAL A 80 1.70 -6.33 9.68
CA VAL A 80 0.47 -5.62 9.25
C VAL A 80 -0.06 -4.71 10.37
N MET A 81 -0.08 -5.21 11.62
CA MET A 81 -0.49 -4.39 12.76
C MET A 81 0.47 -3.24 13.03
N LYS A 82 1.79 -3.43 12.84
CA LYS A 82 2.79 -2.34 12.92
C LYS A 82 2.48 -1.24 11.90
N GLN A 83 2.19 -1.59 10.65
CA GLN A 83 1.85 -0.59 9.61
C GLN A 83 0.56 0.16 9.93
N LEU A 84 -0.44 -0.51 10.54
CA LEU A 84 -1.66 0.16 11.01
C LEU A 84 -1.38 1.14 12.14
N ALA A 85 -0.52 0.77 13.10
CA ALA A 85 -0.12 1.65 14.19
C ALA A 85 0.64 2.89 13.67
N ILE A 86 1.59 2.71 12.75
CA ILE A 86 2.30 3.84 12.10
C ILE A 86 1.29 4.75 11.38
N LYS A 87 0.32 4.18 10.67
CA LYS A 87 -0.74 4.94 10.00
C LYS A 87 -1.59 5.75 10.99
N GLU A 88 -1.86 5.24 12.19
CA GLU A 88 -2.53 6.00 13.25
C GLU A 88 -1.67 7.16 13.78
N GLU A 89 -0.36 6.96 13.92
CA GLU A 89 0.59 8.02 14.30
C GLU A 89 0.64 9.12 13.23
N ILE A 90 0.68 8.76 11.94
CA ILE A 90 0.62 9.73 10.83
C ILE A 90 -0.70 10.51 10.86
N GLN A 91 -1.82 9.85 11.16
CA GLN A 91 -3.11 10.52 11.29
C GLN A 91 -3.12 11.51 12.46
N SER A 92 -2.45 11.17 13.58
CA SER A 92 -2.27 12.10 14.70
C SER A 92 -1.50 13.35 14.26
N LEU A 93 -0.37 13.18 13.57
CA LEU A 93 0.42 14.30 13.03
C LEU A 93 -0.39 15.17 12.06
N ALA A 94 -1.19 14.56 11.19
CA ALA A 94 -2.08 15.30 10.29
C ALA A 94 -3.13 16.13 11.04
N ASN A 95 -3.73 15.55 12.09
CA ASN A 95 -4.69 16.25 12.94
C ASN A 95 -4.04 17.40 13.71
N ASP A 96 -2.82 17.21 14.23
CA ASP A 96 -2.07 18.25 14.94
C ASP A 96 -1.74 19.42 14.01
N ASN A 97 -1.28 19.13 12.79
CA ASN A 97 -1.05 20.15 11.75
C ASN A 97 -2.34 20.91 11.41
N LEU A 98 -3.47 20.20 11.22
CA LEU A 98 -4.76 20.84 10.95
C LEU A 98 -5.19 21.76 12.10
N ASN A 99 -5.02 21.31 13.35
CA ASN A 99 -5.35 22.11 14.52
C ASN A 99 -4.52 23.40 14.60
N GLN A 100 -3.23 23.33 14.27
CA GLN A 100 -2.36 24.51 14.20
C GLN A 100 -2.82 25.49 13.11
N LEU A 101 -3.14 24.99 11.92
CA LEU A 101 -3.65 25.82 10.81
C LEU A 101 -4.99 26.49 11.18
N LEU A 102 -5.90 25.77 11.82
CA LEU A 102 -7.17 26.30 12.29
C LEU A 102 -6.98 27.37 13.38
N ALA A 103 -6.11 27.12 14.37
CA ALA A 103 -5.80 28.10 15.40
C ALA A 103 -5.25 29.39 14.80
N TYR A 104 -4.27 29.27 13.89
CA TYR A 104 -3.72 30.42 13.18
C TYR A 104 -4.80 31.20 12.41
N PHE A 105 -5.70 30.51 11.72
CA PHE A 105 -6.79 31.14 10.98
C PHE A 105 -7.75 31.92 11.90
N TYR A 106 -8.15 31.33 13.04
CA TYR A 106 -9.03 31.99 14.00
C TYR A 106 -8.37 33.19 14.70
N GLU A 107 -7.08 33.12 14.99
CA GLU A 107 -6.34 34.19 15.67
C GLU A 107 -6.06 35.38 14.75
N ASN A 108 -5.74 35.12 13.48
CA ASN A 108 -5.22 36.15 12.59
C ASN A 108 -6.27 36.67 11.59
N GLY A 109 -7.35 35.92 11.33
CA GLY A 109 -8.37 36.26 10.34
C GLY A 109 -7.76 36.44 8.94
N GLY A 110 -7.78 35.40 8.11
CA GLY A 110 -6.99 35.41 6.86
C GLY A 110 -7.72 34.94 5.60
N PRO A 111 -7.13 35.18 4.41
CA PRO A 111 -7.51 34.50 3.19
C PRO A 111 -7.20 32.99 3.26
N VAL A 112 -7.68 32.24 2.27
CA VAL A 112 -7.38 30.80 2.11
C VAL A 112 -5.87 30.56 2.19
N ILE A 113 -5.45 29.61 3.03
CA ILE A 113 -4.04 29.23 3.15
C ILE A 113 -3.65 28.52 1.85
N GLU A 114 -2.81 29.16 1.04
CA GLU A 114 -2.26 28.54 -0.16
C GLU A 114 -1.23 27.46 0.21
N PRO A 115 -1.08 26.39 -0.59
CA PRO A 115 -0.05 25.39 -0.36
C PRO A 115 1.35 26.04 -0.35
N PRO A 116 2.22 25.68 0.60
CA PRO A 116 3.55 26.26 0.74
C PRO A 116 4.45 26.00 -0.47
N VAL A 117 4.22 24.91 -1.22
CA VAL A 117 4.86 24.66 -2.51
C VAL A 117 3.96 25.20 -3.63
N SER A 118 4.49 26.17 -4.38
CA SER A 118 3.81 26.70 -5.55
C SER A 118 3.61 25.61 -6.62
N GLU A 119 2.58 25.75 -7.45
CA GLU A 119 2.33 24.80 -8.54
C GLU A 119 3.50 24.75 -9.53
N GLN A 120 4.13 25.90 -9.81
CA GLN A 120 5.30 25.99 -10.69
C GLN A 120 6.47 25.20 -10.11
N THR A 121 6.79 25.40 -8.83
CA THR A 121 7.85 24.66 -8.14
C THR A 121 7.56 23.16 -8.13
N ALA A 122 6.32 22.77 -7.82
CA ALA A 122 5.91 21.36 -7.82
C ALA A 122 6.10 20.70 -9.19
N ARG A 123 5.75 21.40 -10.28
CA ARG A 123 5.96 20.93 -11.67
C ARG A 123 7.44 20.79 -12.01
N GLU A 124 8.27 21.73 -11.58
CA GLU A 124 9.72 21.69 -11.82
C GLU A 124 10.41 20.52 -11.11
N ILE A 125 9.99 20.22 -9.88
CA ILE A 125 10.58 19.12 -9.08
C ILE A 125 9.93 17.76 -9.31
N GLN A 126 8.75 17.71 -9.97
CA GLN A 126 7.99 16.48 -10.23
C GLN A 126 8.83 15.34 -10.81
N PRO A 127 9.73 15.55 -11.81
CA PRO A 127 10.51 14.44 -12.37
C PRO A 127 11.44 13.79 -11.35
N PHE A 128 11.97 14.57 -10.40
CA PHE A 128 12.85 14.08 -9.34
C PHE A 128 12.05 13.32 -8.27
N PHE A 129 10.90 13.86 -7.88
CA PHE A 129 9.97 13.18 -6.98
C PHE A 129 9.52 11.83 -7.56
N ALA A 130 9.06 11.81 -8.81
CA ALA A 130 8.63 10.60 -9.50
C ALA A 130 9.76 9.58 -9.60
N ARG A 131 10.99 10.02 -9.88
CA ARG A 131 12.15 9.12 -9.92
C ARG A 131 12.43 8.46 -8.57
N ILE A 132 12.35 9.21 -7.47
CA ILE A 132 12.53 8.65 -6.12
C ILE A 132 11.43 7.61 -5.85
N ALA A 133 10.17 7.97 -6.07
CA ALA A 133 9.01 7.10 -5.91
C ALA A 133 9.12 5.81 -6.73
N ASP A 134 9.41 5.93 -8.03
CA ASP A 134 9.52 4.80 -8.95
C ASP A 134 10.66 3.84 -8.57
N ASN A 135 11.79 4.39 -8.13
CA ASN A 135 12.92 3.58 -7.68
C ASN A 135 12.54 2.77 -6.44
N THR A 136 11.91 3.40 -5.45
CA THR A 136 11.46 2.72 -4.24
C THR A 136 10.44 1.62 -4.54
N LEU A 137 9.49 1.86 -5.46
CA LEU A 137 8.54 0.81 -5.88
C LEU A 137 9.24 -0.37 -6.53
N LYS A 138 10.16 -0.12 -7.46
CA LYS A 138 10.92 -1.20 -8.12
C LYS A 138 11.74 -2.02 -7.12
N GLU A 139 12.32 -1.38 -6.11
CA GLU A 139 13.04 -2.07 -5.06
C GLU A 139 12.11 -2.92 -4.19
N ILE A 140 10.95 -2.39 -3.80
CA ILE A 140 9.93 -3.16 -3.05
C ILE A 140 9.41 -4.34 -3.88
N GLU A 141 9.15 -4.16 -5.17
CA GLU A 141 8.78 -5.24 -6.09
C GLU A 141 9.88 -6.31 -6.18
N SER A 142 11.14 -5.90 -6.29
CA SER A 142 12.29 -6.81 -6.31
C SER A 142 12.41 -7.60 -5.00
N ILE A 143 12.18 -6.96 -3.85
CA ILE A 143 12.15 -7.63 -2.53
C ILE A 143 11.03 -8.67 -2.48
N LYS A 144 9.83 -8.32 -2.99
CA LYS A 144 8.69 -9.24 -3.05
C LYS A 144 8.99 -10.46 -3.93
N GLU A 145 9.66 -10.28 -5.07
CA GLU A 145 10.08 -11.39 -5.94
C GLU A 145 11.11 -12.30 -5.26
N ALA A 146 12.06 -11.71 -4.53
CA ALA A 146 13.10 -12.44 -3.77
C ALA A 146 12.62 -13.04 -2.44
N ALA A 147 11.37 -12.79 -2.03
CA ALA A 147 10.86 -13.15 -0.71
C ALA A 147 10.92 -14.65 -0.41
N ARG A 148 10.89 -15.51 -1.45
CA ARG A 148 10.96 -16.98 -1.27
C ARG A 148 12.31 -17.45 -0.75
N GLU A 149 13.37 -16.74 -1.09
CA GLU A 149 14.76 -17.11 -0.82
C GLU A 149 15.38 -16.27 0.31
N THR A 150 14.63 -15.29 0.80
CA THR A 150 15.04 -14.33 1.82
C THR A 150 14.32 -14.61 3.14
N SER A 151 14.99 -14.41 4.27
CA SER A 151 14.35 -14.54 5.58
C SER A 151 13.29 -13.45 5.79
N ASP A 152 12.28 -13.75 6.59
CA ASP A 152 11.16 -12.84 6.82
C ASP A 152 11.60 -11.54 7.51
N GLU A 153 12.58 -11.62 8.41
CA GLU A 153 13.17 -10.48 9.10
C GLU A 153 13.95 -9.56 8.15
N GLU A 154 14.68 -10.14 7.20
CA GLU A 154 15.47 -9.35 6.25
C GLU A 154 14.57 -8.66 5.22
N ILE A 155 13.47 -9.30 4.80
CA ILE A 155 12.44 -8.68 3.95
C ILE A 155 11.88 -7.42 4.62
N VAL A 156 11.45 -7.53 5.88
CA VAL A 156 10.90 -6.38 6.63
C VAL A 156 11.93 -5.27 6.75
N LYS A 157 13.17 -5.62 7.11
CA LYS A 157 14.26 -4.65 7.25
C LYS A 157 14.56 -3.92 5.94
N MET A 158 14.59 -4.63 4.81
CA MET A 158 14.82 -4.01 3.50
C MET A 158 13.68 -3.06 3.11
N ILE A 159 12.42 -3.44 3.38
CA ILE A 159 11.26 -2.55 3.13
C ILE A 159 11.34 -1.30 4.01
N ASP A 160 11.53 -1.47 5.32
CA ASP A 160 11.60 -0.36 6.28
C ASP A 160 12.75 0.60 5.90
N MET A 161 13.91 0.06 5.50
CA MET A 161 15.06 0.85 5.04
C MET A 161 14.73 1.64 3.76
N ASN A 162 14.17 1.00 2.73
CA ASN A 162 13.85 1.67 1.47
C ASN A 162 12.83 2.79 1.67
N VAL A 163 11.82 2.57 2.51
CA VAL A 163 10.80 3.59 2.82
C VAL A 163 11.42 4.77 3.56
N LYS A 164 12.29 4.50 4.54
CA LYS A 164 13.01 5.54 5.28
C LYS A 164 13.94 6.35 4.37
N GLU A 165 14.68 5.70 3.48
CA GLU A 165 15.56 6.36 2.51
C GLU A 165 14.76 7.21 1.52
N MET A 166 13.62 6.69 1.06
CA MET A 166 12.69 7.43 0.19
C MET A 166 12.21 8.73 0.86
N TYR A 167 11.70 8.66 2.09
CA TYR A 167 11.27 9.86 2.83
C TYR A 167 12.42 10.82 3.09
N THR A 168 13.60 10.31 3.42
CA THR A 168 14.81 11.13 3.59
C THR A 168 15.20 11.85 2.31
N ALA A 169 15.10 11.17 1.15
CA ALA A 169 15.38 11.77 -0.15
C ALA A 169 14.32 12.81 -0.54
N MET A 170 13.04 12.55 -0.27
CA MET A 170 11.96 13.50 -0.51
C MET A 170 12.06 14.74 0.38
N SER A 171 12.44 14.60 1.65
CA SER A 171 12.75 15.75 2.52
C SER A 171 13.85 16.62 1.92
N LYS A 172 14.97 16.02 1.50
CA LYS A 172 16.09 16.74 0.88
C LYS A 172 15.70 17.46 -0.42
N LEU A 173 14.79 16.87 -1.21
CA LEU A 173 14.28 17.47 -2.44
C LEU A 173 13.48 18.76 -2.16
N LEU A 174 12.77 18.81 -1.04
CA LEU A 174 11.87 19.90 -0.64
C LEU A 174 12.45 20.77 0.49
N ASN A 175 13.77 20.73 0.70
CA ASN A 175 14.45 21.40 1.81
C ASN A 175 14.28 22.93 1.86
N THR A 176 13.86 23.55 0.76
CA THR A 176 13.55 24.99 0.67
C THR A 176 12.20 25.34 1.30
N VAL A 177 11.32 24.35 1.49
CA VAL A 177 10.00 24.49 2.09
C VAL A 177 9.97 23.71 3.40
N LYS A 178 10.40 24.39 4.47
CA LYS A 178 10.69 23.80 5.78
C LYS A 178 9.58 22.88 6.29
N GLU A 179 8.34 23.33 6.31
CA GLU A 179 7.21 22.54 6.85
C GLU A 179 6.96 21.22 6.09
N VAL A 180 7.11 21.23 4.76
CA VAL A 180 6.94 20.02 3.93
C VAL A 180 8.14 19.08 4.09
N SER A 181 9.35 19.64 4.17
CA SER A 181 10.58 18.88 4.46
C SER A 181 10.51 18.19 5.83
N GLU A 182 10.10 18.92 6.88
CA GLU A 182 9.90 18.40 8.23
C GLU A 182 8.80 17.32 8.27
N ALA A 183 7.72 17.47 7.49
CA ALA A 183 6.70 16.44 7.37
C ALA A 183 7.27 15.11 6.84
N PHE A 184 8.16 15.16 5.85
CA PHE A 184 8.87 13.96 5.36
C PHE A 184 9.85 13.39 6.39
N GLU A 185 10.55 14.24 7.16
CA GLU A 185 11.43 13.78 8.24
C GLU A 185 10.64 13.08 9.36
N ASN A 186 9.48 13.60 9.70
CA ASN A 186 8.56 12.95 10.63
C ASN A 186 8.17 11.55 10.13
N LEU A 187 7.81 11.41 8.85
CA LEU A 187 7.51 10.10 8.26
C LEU A 187 8.72 9.15 8.28
N ALA A 188 9.92 9.66 7.99
CA ALA A 188 11.15 8.87 8.07
C ALA A 188 11.47 8.39 9.50
N ALA A 189 11.13 9.20 10.51
CA ALA A 189 11.33 8.86 11.92
C ALA A 189 10.41 7.73 12.40
N LEU A 190 9.16 7.67 11.92
CA LEU A 190 8.21 6.60 12.29
C LEU A 190 8.58 5.22 11.72
N ASN A 191 9.38 5.19 10.65
CA ASN A 191 9.84 3.96 10.01
C ASN A 191 11.26 3.56 10.50
N SER A 192 11.58 3.85 11.75
CA SER A 192 12.88 3.56 12.40
C SER A 192 12.91 2.25 13.19
#